data_AF-A0A2N5DA24-F1
#
_entry.id   AF-A0A2N5DA24-F1
#
_cell.length_a   1.000
_cell.length_b   1.000
_cell.length_c   1.000
_cell.angle_alpha   90.00
_cell.angle_beta   90.00
_cell.angle_gamma   90.00
#
_symmetry.space_group_name_H-M   'P 1'
#
loop_
_entity.id
_entity.type
_entity.pdbx_description
1 polymer ?
#
loop_
_entity_poly.entity_id
_entity_poly.type
_entity_poly.pdbx_seq_one_letter_code
_entity_poly.pdbx_strand_id
1 'polypeptide(L)'
;MIADLAWGVGIVVLALAASLARKLGYIDTDTVNRLVMGAIGLMVAWFGNRMPKRFVPSAWARRVHRVGGWSMALSGLVYAGLWAFAPFEVAVVGGCGAILAGLVVTIGYCLSLRAKSKAV
;
A
#
# COMPACT_ATOMS: atom_id res chain seq x y z
N MET A 1 10.25 -10.11 -7.58
CA MET A 1 11.10 -9.26 -8.43
C MET A 1 10.40 -8.87 -9.72
N ILE A 2 10.05 -9.81 -10.63
CA ILE A 2 9.39 -9.47 -11.91
C ILE A 2 8.08 -8.70 -11.71
N ALA A 3 7.20 -9.20 -10.86
CA ALA A 3 5.94 -8.53 -10.56
C ALA A 3 6.11 -7.17 -9.87
N ASP A 4 7.21 -6.98 -9.14
CA ASP A 4 7.48 -5.76 -8.38
C ASP A 4 7.96 -4.66 -9.32
N LEU A 5 8.82 -5.03 -10.28
CA LEU A 5 9.22 -4.19 -11.41
C LEU A 5 8.02 -3.89 -12.32
N ALA A 6 7.14 -4.86 -12.57
CA ALA A 6 5.96 -4.65 -13.39
C ALA A 6 5.02 -3.58 -12.79
N TRP A 7 4.82 -3.58 -11.47
CA TRP A 7 4.09 -2.51 -10.80
C TRP A 7 4.78 -1.16 -10.93
N GLY A 8 6.09 -1.09 -10.67
CA GLY A 8 6.86 0.15 -10.77
C GLY A 8 6.83 0.75 -12.17
N VAL A 9 7.17 -0.04 -13.19
CA VAL A 9 7.13 0.37 -14.59
C VAL A 9 5.70 0.71 -15.01
N GLY A 10 4.73 -0.11 -14.62
CA GLY A 10 3.32 0.11 -14.94
C GLY A 10 2.80 1.44 -14.42
N ILE A 11 3.10 1.81 -13.16
CA ILE A 11 2.70 3.09 -12.58
C ILE A 11 3.37 4.26 -13.29
N VAL A 12 4.65 4.14 -13.66
CA VAL A 12 5.37 5.19 -14.41
C VAL A 12 4.74 5.40 -15.78
N VAL A 13 4.51 4.32 -16.54
CA VAL A 13 3.86 4.39 -17.86
C VAL A 13 2.47 4.99 -17.74
N LEU A 14 1.70 4.58 -16.74
CA LEU A 14 0.35 5.10 -16.46
C LEU A 14 0.38 6.60 -16.12
N ALA A 15 1.33 7.05 -15.30
CA ALA A 15 1.49 8.46 -14.96
C ALA A 15 1.87 9.31 -16.18
N LEU A 16 2.74 8.79 -17.05
CA LEU A 16 3.13 9.47 -18.29
C LEU A 16 1.97 9.56 -19.28
N ALA A 17 1.25 8.46 -19.50
CA ALA A 17 0.07 8.42 -20.36
C ALA A 17 -1.03 9.37 -19.87
N ALA A 18 -1.30 9.37 -18.55
CA ALA A 18 -2.28 10.26 -17.94
C ALA A 18 -1.83 11.74 -18.04
N SER A 19 -0.54 12.03 -17.85
CA SER A 19 0.00 13.38 -18.03
C SER A 19 -0.12 13.86 -19.47
N LEU A 20 0.06 12.97 -20.44
CA LEU A 20 -0.12 13.27 -21.86
C LEU A 20 -1.60 13.51 -22.20
N ALA A 21 -2.50 12.66 -21.71
CA ALA A 21 -3.94 12.85 -21.86
C ALA A 21 -4.43 14.18 -21.25
N ARG A 22 -3.85 14.59 -20.12
CA ARG A 22 -4.09 15.92 -19.53
C ARG A 22 -3.61 17.04 -20.44
N LYS A 23 -2.41 16.94 -21.01
CA LYS A 23 -1.89 17.96 -21.96
C LYS A 23 -2.76 18.10 -23.21
N LEU A 24 -3.38 17.01 -23.64
CA LEU A 24 -4.32 16.99 -24.76
C LEU A 24 -5.73 17.47 -24.38
N GLY A 25 -5.99 17.79 -23.11
CA GLY A 25 -7.28 18.26 -22.62
C GLY A 25 -8.33 17.16 -22.42
N TYR A 26 -7.95 15.88 -22.49
CA TYR A 26 -8.90 14.77 -22.31
C TYR A 26 -9.27 14.53 -20.84
N ILE A 27 -8.36 14.81 -19.91
CA ILE A 27 -8.57 14.58 -18.47
C ILE A 27 -8.00 15.71 -17.62
N ASP A 28 -8.60 15.89 -16.45
CA ASP A 28 -8.15 16.87 -15.47
C ASP A 28 -7.00 16.36 -14.60
N THR A 29 -6.31 17.31 -13.95
CA THR A 29 -5.22 17.01 -13.00
C THR A 29 -5.68 16.11 -11.86
N ASP A 30 -6.90 16.32 -11.36
CA ASP A 30 -7.49 15.51 -10.30
C ASP A 30 -7.63 14.05 -10.74
N THR A 31 -8.11 13.83 -11.96
CA THR A 31 -8.23 12.49 -12.55
C THR A 31 -6.88 11.79 -12.66
N VAL A 32 -5.83 12.49 -13.09
CA VAL A 32 -4.46 11.96 -13.13
C VAL A 32 -4.02 11.50 -11.75
N ASN A 33 -4.18 12.36 -10.74
CA ASN A 33 -3.78 12.06 -9.37
C ASN A 33 -4.54 10.86 -8.80
N ARG A 34 -5.86 10.78 -9.01
CA ARG A 34 -6.67 9.63 -8.59
C ARG A 34 -6.21 8.33 -9.20
N LEU A 35 -5.88 8.35 -10.49
CA LEU A 35 -5.46 7.15 -11.23
C LEU A 35 -4.10 6.65 -10.72
N VAL A 36 -3.13 7.56 -10.58
CA VAL A 36 -1.77 7.21 -10.11
C VAL A 36 -1.77 6.80 -8.64
N MET A 37 -2.42 7.57 -7.77
CA MET A 37 -2.45 7.28 -6.34
C MET A 37 -3.31 6.04 -6.02
N GLY A 38 -4.43 5.85 -6.71
CA GLY A 38 -5.21 4.62 -6.63
C GLY A 38 -4.39 3.39 -7.02
N ALA A 39 -3.61 3.49 -8.11
CA ALA A 39 -2.71 2.41 -8.53
C ALA A 39 -1.60 2.12 -7.49
N ILE A 40 -1.06 3.15 -6.83
CA ILE A 40 -0.10 2.98 -5.72
C ILE A 40 -0.77 2.25 -4.55
N GLY A 41 -2.00 2.60 -4.18
CA GLY A 41 -2.75 1.89 -3.12
C GLY A 41 -2.95 0.40 -3.45
N LEU A 42 -3.32 0.08 -4.70
CA LEU A 42 -3.46 -1.30 -5.17
C LEU A 42 -2.14 -2.05 -5.17
N MET A 43 -1.04 -1.38 -5.54
CA MET A 43 0.30 -1.95 -5.45
C MET A 43 0.63 -2.33 -4.01
N VAL A 44 0.37 -1.43 -3.04
CA VAL A 44 0.58 -1.71 -1.61
C VAL A 44 -0.28 -2.88 -1.15
N ALA A 45 -1.55 -2.92 -1.56
CA ALA A 45 -2.47 -4.01 -1.23
C ALA A 45 -1.94 -5.37 -1.72
N TRP A 46 -1.43 -5.40 -2.96
CA TRP A 46 -0.84 -6.56 -3.58
C TRP A 46 0.40 -7.06 -2.83
N PHE A 47 1.31 -6.15 -2.47
CA PHE A 47 2.50 -6.48 -1.69
C PHE A 47 2.14 -7.02 -0.30
N GLY A 48 1.21 -6.37 0.40
CA GLY A 48 0.71 -6.82 1.69
C GLY A 48 0.16 -8.24 1.64
N ASN A 49 -0.65 -8.57 0.61
CA ASN A 49 -1.22 -9.91 0.43
C ASN A 49 -0.16 -10.99 0.10
N ARG A 50 1.00 -10.60 -0.41
CA ARG A 50 2.11 -11.54 -0.70
C ARG A 50 3.01 -11.80 0.49
N MET A 51 3.15 -10.86 1.43
CA MET A 51 3.93 -11.05 2.66
C MET A 51 3.56 -12.30 3.49
N PRO A 52 2.28 -12.64 3.76
CA PRO A 52 1.90 -13.84 4.52
C PRO A 52 2.20 -15.16 3.80
N LYS A 53 2.34 -15.10 2.47
CA LYS A 53 2.54 -16.27 1.60
C LYS A 53 4.02 -16.61 1.43
N ARG A 54 4.93 -15.75 1.91
CA ARG A 54 6.38 -15.98 1.85
C ARG A 54 6.76 -16.99 2.94
N PHE A 55 7.48 -18.04 2.55
CA PHE A 55 7.96 -19.03 3.50
C PHE A 55 9.06 -18.43 4.37
N VAL A 56 8.86 -18.43 5.69
CA VAL A 56 9.85 -17.98 6.66
C VAL A 56 10.08 -19.11 7.66
N PRO A 57 11.33 -19.51 7.96
CA PRO A 57 11.61 -20.70 8.78
C PRO A 57 11.09 -20.60 10.22
N SER A 58 11.16 -19.42 10.84
CA SER A 58 10.78 -19.24 12.24
C SER A 58 9.28 -19.02 12.42
N ALA A 59 8.70 -19.67 13.44
CA ALA A 59 7.27 -19.55 13.76
C ALA A 59 6.87 -18.12 14.14
N TRP A 60 7.74 -17.41 14.86
CA TRP A 60 7.55 -16.01 15.23
C TRP A 60 7.56 -15.08 14.01
N ALA A 61 8.50 -15.25 13.08
CA ALA A 61 8.53 -14.42 11.88
C ALA A 61 7.36 -14.72 10.94
N ARG A 62 6.88 -15.97 10.84
CA ARG A 62 5.63 -16.27 10.11
C ARG A 62 4.44 -15.49 10.67
N ARG A 63 4.36 -15.36 12.00
CA ARG A 63 3.27 -14.62 12.66
C ARG A 63 3.35 -13.12 12.36
N VAL A 64 4.55 -12.53 12.42
CA VAL A 64 4.81 -11.13 12.00
C VAL A 64 4.45 -10.90 10.54
N HIS A 65 4.89 -11.78 9.64
CA HIS A 65 4.60 -11.68 8.21
C HIS A 65 3.10 -11.73 7.90
N ARG A 66 2.33 -12.50 8.67
CA ARG A 66 0.87 -12.52 8.54
C ARG A 66 0.23 -11.24 9.02
N VAL A 67 0.54 -10.80 10.25
CA VAL A 67 -0.06 -9.59 10.83
C VAL A 67 0.33 -8.38 10.00
N GLY A 68 1.62 -8.14 9.77
CA GLY A 68 2.10 -7.01 8.98
C GLY A 68 1.63 -7.04 7.53
N GLY A 69 1.60 -8.23 6.92
CA GLY A 69 1.09 -8.40 5.56
C GLY A 69 -0.38 -8.03 5.40
N TRP A 70 -1.25 -8.54 6.29
CA TRP A 70 -2.67 -8.21 6.28
C TRP A 70 -2.94 -6.75 6.64
N SER A 71 -2.19 -6.18 7.60
CA SER A 71 -2.28 -4.76 7.95
C SER A 71 -1.94 -3.86 6.77
N MET A 72 -0.85 -4.14 6.06
CA MET A 72 -0.47 -3.38 4.86
C MET A 72 -1.43 -3.62 3.70
N ALA A 73 -1.94 -4.84 3.55
CA ALA A 73 -2.93 -5.17 2.51
C ALA A 73 -4.20 -4.34 2.69
N LEU A 74 -4.76 -4.34 3.91
CA LEU A 74 -5.96 -3.59 4.25
C LEU A 74 -5.72 -2.08 4.10
N SER A 75 -4.56 -1.58 4.55
CA SER A 75 -4.21 -0.16 4.44
C SER A 75 -4.12 0.28 2.97
N GLY A 76 -3.53 -0.54 2.09
CA GLY A 76 -3.47 -0.28 0.66
C GLY A 76 -4.85 -0.29 -0.02
N LEU A 77 -5.75 -1.18 0.40
CA LEU A 77 -7.13 -1.21 -0.11
C LEU A 77 -7.93 0.01 0.34
N VAL A 78 -7.79 0.42 1.60
CA VAL A 78 -8.41 1.65 2.11
C VAL A 78 -7.86 2.87 1.36
N TYR A 79 -6.54 2.95 1.16
CA TYR A 79 -5.91 4.00 0.38
C TYR A 79 -6.47 4.08 -1.04
N ALA A 80 -6.52 2.94 -1.75
CA ALA A 80 -7.04 2.88 -3.11
C ALA A 80 -8.53 3.27 -3.17
N GLY A 81 -9.34 2.79 -2.21
CA GLY A 81 -10.76 3.13 -2.11
C GLY A 81 -10.98 4.62 -1.85
N LEU A 82 -10.18 5.23 -0.97
CA LEU A 82 -10.25 6.67 -0.70
C LEU A 82 -9.90 7.49 -1.95
N TRP A 83 -8.87 7.11 -2.70
CA TRP A 83 -8.54 7.81 -3.95
C TRP A 83 -9.56 7.59 -5.07
N ALA A 84 -10.24 6.45 -5.08
CA ALA A 84 -11.30 6.17 -6.06
C ALA A 84 -12.59 6.96 -5.78
N PHE A 85 -12.98 7.12 -4.51
CA PHE A 85 -14.32 7.63 -4.17
C PHE A 85 -14.35 8.92 -3.34
N ALA A 86 -13.28 9.25 -2.60
CA ALA A 86 -13.29 10.39 -1.69
C ALA A 86 -12.89 11.71 -2.37
N PRO A 87 -13.28 12.87 -1.81
CA PRO A 87 -12.73 14.18 -2.20
C PRO A 87 -11.22 14.22 -2.03
N PHE A 88 -10.52 15.04 -2.81
CA PHE A 88 -9.05 15.08 -2.86
C PHE A 88 -8.40 15.24 -1.47
N GLU A 89 -8.88 16.19 -0.67
CA GLU A 89 -8.34 16.43 0.68
C GLU A 89 -8.49 15.22 1.61
N VAL A 90 -9.65 14.56 1.55
CA VAL A 90 -9.94 13.35 2.33
C VAL A 90 -9.09 12.17 1.85
N ALA A 91 -8.87 12.06 0.54
CA ALA A 91 -8.01 11.02 -0.04
C ALA A 91 -6.55 11.17 0.40
N VAL A 92 -6.04 12.40 0.46
CA VAL A 92 -4.68 12.69 0.93
C VAL A 92 -4.54 12.37 2.41
N VAL A 93 -5.36 12.97 3.27
CA VAL A 93 -5.24 12.82 4.73
C VAL A 93 -5.59 11.39 5.16
N GLY A 94 -6.73 10.87 4.67
CA GLY A 94 -7.20 9.52 4.98
C GLY A 94 -6.29 8.44 4.42
N GLY A 95 -5.74 8.63 3.21
CA GLY A 95 -4.78 7.72 2.62
C GLY A 95 -3.49 7.64 3.45
N CYS A 96 -2.86 8.78 3.75
CA CYS A 96 -1.68 8.83 4.61
C CYS A 96 -1.96 8.19 5.98
N GLY A 97 -3.11 8.52 6.59
CA GLY A 97 -3.55 7.92 7.85
C GLY A 97 -3.69 6.40 7.79
N ALA A 98 -4.26 5.86 6.71
CA ALA A 98 -4.42 4.42 6.53
C ALA A 98 -3.07 3.70 6.46
N ILE A 99 -2.12 4.21 5.68
CA ILE A 99 -0.78 3.64 5.57
C ILE A 99 -0.03 3.72 6.90
N LEU A 100 -0.08 4.87 7.59
CA LEU A 100 0.52 5.04 8.91
C LEU A 100 -0.07 4.07 9.93
N ALA A 101 -1.39 3.88 9.94
CA ALA A 101 -2.04 2.91 10.82
C ALA A 101 -1.55 1.48 10.58
N GLY A 102 -1.47 1.04 9.32
CA GLY A 102 -0.91 -0.27 8.97
C GLY A 102 0.53 -0.46 9.44
N LEU A 103 1.34 0.60 9.33
CA LEU A 103 2.73 0.61 9.75
C LEU A 103 2.87 0.57 11.28
N VAL A 104 2.06 1.35 12.01
CA VAL A 104 1.98 1.34 13.48
C VAL A 104 1.57 -0.03 13.99
N VAL A 105 0.57 -0.67 13.40
CA VAL A 105 0.16 -2.04 13.78
C VAL A 105 1.30 -3.03 13.58
N THR A 106 2.01 -2.94 12.46
CA THR A 106 3.14 -3.82 12.14
C THR A 106 4.29 -3.64 13.13
N ILE A 107 4.71 -2.39 13.39
CA ILE A 107 5.78 -2.07 14.33
C ILE A 107 5.38 -2.46 15.76
N GLY A 108 4.17 -2.09 16.19
CA GLY A 108 3.65 -2.42 17.51
C GLY A 108 3.62 -3.93 17.75
N TYR A 109 3.24 -4.71 16.75
CA TYR A 109 3.27 -6.17 16.83
C TYR A 109 4.70 -6.71 16.96
N CYS A 110 5.65 -6.21 16.16
CA CYS A 110 7.07 -6.57 16.28
C CYS A 110 7.64 -6.24 17.66
N LEU A 111 7.34 -5.06 18.21
CA LEU A 111 7.78 -4.63 19.53
C LEU A 111 7.17 -5.51 20.63
N SER A 112 5.89 -5.87 20.52
CA SER A 112 5.23 -6.75 21.48
C SER A 112 5.87 -8.15 21.54
N LEU A 113 6.27 -8.69 20.39
CA LEU A 113 6.96 -9.97 20.30
C LEU A 113 8.38 -9.90 20.86
N ARG A 114 9.10 -8.79 20.62
CA ARG A 114 10.41 -8.52 21.22
C ARG A 114 10.34 -8.39 22.74
N ALA A 115 9.29 -7.77 23.27
CA ALA A 115 9.08 -7.68 24.72
C ALA A 115 8.84 -9.08 25.32
N LYS A 116 8.01 -9.90 24.68
CA LYS A 116 7.77 -11.29 25.10
C LYS A 116 9.01 -12.16 25.03
N SER A 117 9.87 -11.99 24.02
CA SER A 117 11.12 -12.76 23.92
C SER A 117 12.17 -12.38 24.98
N LYS A 118 12.11 -11.16 25.54
CA LYS A 118 13.00 -10.72 26.61
C LYS A 118 12.53 -11.13 28.01
N ALA A 119 11.26 -11.52 28.15
CA ALA A 119 10.64 -11.90 29.41
C ALA A 119 10.71 -13.42 29.71
N VAL A 120 11.27 -14.20 28.77
CA VAL A 120 11.58 -15.63 28.88
C VAL A 120 13.09 -15.77 29.02
#